data_AF-A0A1B9B8Y9-F1
#
_entry.id   AF-A0A1B9B8Y9-F1
#
_cell.length_a   1.000
_cell.length_b   1.000
_cell.length_c   1.000
_cell.angle_alpha   90.00
_cell.angle_beta   90.00
_cell.angle_gamma   90.00
#
_symmetry.space_group_name_H-M   'P 1'
#
loop_
_entity.id
_entity.type
_entity.pdbx_description
1 polymer ?
#
loop_
_entity_poly.entity_id
_entity_poly.type
_entity_poly.pdbx_seq_one_letter_code
_entity_poly.pdbx_strand_id
1 'polypeptide(L)'
;MDFSELMEWNGYIYLEKLLEPEDNLLRLLIGRSKEINAGLGIKHLPTIQIDFDFYVSYSVINECFDCLDEDEISKGKVFRIYTKSKYLDFIKSSTLEIEDICLPTNFVHYQFCCLNHIIDVISCNAPKITELTD
;
A
#
# COMPACT_ATOMS: atom_id res chain seq x y z
N MET A 1 -5.51 -11.25 9.84
CA MET A 1 -4.17 -10.92 9.35
C MET A 1 -4.03 -9.43 9.52
N ASP A 2 -3.03 -9.01 10.28
CA ASP A 2 -2.75 -7.60 10.50
C ASP A 2 -1.72 -7.08 9.50
N PHE A 3 -1.68 -5.77 9.25
CA PHE A 3 -0.70 -5.19 8.34
C PHE A 3 0.74 -5.41 8.84
N SER A 4 0.94 -5.53 10.15
CA SER A 4 2.22 -5.90 10.75
C SER A 4 2.74 -7.26 10.27
N GLU A 5 1.86 -8.24 10.07
CA GLU A 5 2.24 -9.55 9.50
C GLU A 5 2.71 -9.40 8.04
N LEU A 6 2.08 -8.50 7.27
CA LEU A 6 2.49 -8.22 5.89
C LEU A 6 3.86 -7.53 5.81
N MET A 7 4.18 -6.65 6.76
CA MET A 7 5.48 -5.95 6.78
C MET A 7 6.67 -6.90 6.92
N GLU A 8 6.47 -8.07 7.54
CA GLU A 8 7.48 -9.12 7.69
C GLU A 8 7.68 -9.96 6.42
N TRP A 9 6.83 -9.78 5.39
CA TRP A 9 6.92 -10.52 4.14
C TRP A 9 8.27 -10.31 3.45
N ASN A 10 8.92 -11.43 3.13
CA ASN A 10 10.19 -11.45 2.41
C ASN A 10 10.00 -12.17 1.07
N GLY A 11 9.89 -11.38 0.01
CA GLY A 11 9.63 -11.85 -1.35
C GLY A 11 9.18 -10.68 -2.22
N TYR A 12 8.51 -11.01 -3.31
CA TYR A 12 8.00 -10.06 -4.28
C TYR A 12 6.48 -9.98 -4.20
N ILE A 13 5.97 -8.80 -4.52
CA ILE A 13 4.53 -8.55 -4.64
C ILE A 13 4.24 -7.89 -5.98
N TYR A 14 3.05 -8.12 -6.52
CA TYR A 14 2.62 -7.50 -7.77
C TYR A 14 1.15 -7.12 -7.68
N LEU A 15 0.80 -6.01 -8.33
CA LEU A 15 -0.57 -5.53 -8.40
C LEU A 15 -1.37 -6.39 -9.39
N GLU A 16 -2.42 -7.06 -8.92
CA GLU A 16 -3.36 -7.78 -9.77
C GLU A 16 -4.50 -6.86 -10.19
N LYS A 17 -5.10 -6.16 -9.23
CA LYS A 17 -6.16 -5.17 -9.48
C LYS A 17 -6.12 -4.04 -8.45
N LEU A 18 -6.45 -2.85 -8.92
CA LEU A 18 -6.80 -1.68 -8.10
C LEU A 18 -8.19 -1.24 -8.56
N LEU A 19 -9.13 -1.13 -7.62
CA LEU A 19 -10.49 -0.73 -7.93
C LEU A 19 -11.14 0.01 -6.76
N GLU A 20 -12.17 0.78 -7.07
CA GLU A 20 -13.08 1.38 -6.10
C GLU A 20 -14.45 0.68 -6.22
N PRO A 21 -14.68 -0.41 -5.46
CA PRO A 21 -15.92 -1.18 -5.58
C PRO A 21 -17.15 -0.43 -5.03
N GLU A 22 -16.93 0.50 -4.10
CA GLU A 22 -17.95 1.32 -3.45
C GLU A 22 -17.41 2.74 -3.26
N ASP A 23 -18.30 3.70 -3.00
CA ASP A 23 -17.92 5.09 -2.78
C ASP A 23 -16.93 5.22 -1.62
N ASN A 24 -15.78 5.84 -1.90
CA ASN A 24 -14.68 6.08 -0.95
C ASN A 24 -13.95 4.82 -0.43
N LEU A 25 -14.21 3.65 -1.02
CA LEU A 25 -13.50 2.41 -0.70
C LEU A 25 -12.42 2.14 -1.75
N LEU A 26 -11.17 2.00 -1.33
CA LEU A 26 -10.08 1.54 -2.19
C LEU A 26 -9.77 0.07 -1.91
N ARG A 27 -9.81 -0.77 -2.96
CA ARG A 27 -9.43 -2.19 -2.89
C ARG A 27 -8.21 -2.47 -3.75
N LEU A 28 -7.20 -3.06 -3.11
CA LEU A 28 -6.01 -3.60 -3.76
C LEU A 28 -6.05 -5.12 -3.72
N LEU A 29 -5.86 -5.76 -4.87
CA LEU A 29 -5.55 -7.19 -4.96
C LEU A 29 -4.07 -7.34 -5.24
N ILE A 30 -3.35 -7.87 -4.26
CA ILE A 30 -1.90 -8.00 -4.27
C ILE A 30 -1.53 -9.47 -4.33
N GLY A 31 -0.94 -9.86 -5.46
CA GLY A 31 -0.35 -11.17 -5.63
C GLY A 31 1.04 -11.24 -4.98
N ARG A 32 1.45 -12.43 -4.55
CA ARG A 32 2.71 -12.67 -3.84
C ARG A 32 3.52 -13.80 -4.47
N SER A 33 4.84 -13.66 -4.42
CA SER A 33 5.78 -14.73 -4.78
C SER A 33 7.05 -14.69 -3.95
N LYS A 34 7.64 -15.85 -3.67
CA LYS A 34 8.98 -15.96 -3.07
C LYS A 34 10.10 -15.79 -4.09
N GLU A 35 9.84 -16.09 -5.37
CA GLU A 35 10.84 -16.10 -6.44
C GLU A 35 10.27 -15.47 -7.71
N ILE A 36 11.08 -14.68 -8.41
CA ILE A 36 10.81 -14.30 -9.80
C ILE A 36 11.63 -15.23 -10.68
N ASN A 37 11.00 -16.30 -11.18
CA ASN A 37 11.63 -17.11 -12.21
C ASN A 37 11.19 -16.57 -13.58
N ALA A 38 12.09 -15.85 -14.24
CA ALA A 38 11.91 -15.43 -15.63
C ALA A 38 11.75 -16.70 -16.51
N GLY A 39 10.51 -17.05 -16.83
CA GLY A 39 10.16 -18.10 -17.80
C GLY A 39 9.62 -19.43 -17.28
N LEU A 40 9.53 -19.68 -15.96
CA LEU A 40 9.04 -20.98 -15.41
C LEU A 40 7.72 -20.91 -14.66
N GLY A 41 7.09 -19.73 -14.64
CA GLY A 41 5.80 -19.53 -14.00
C GLY A 41 5.90 -19.06 -12.56
N ILE A 42 4.96 -18.18 -12.24
CA ILE A 42 4.50 -17.76 -10.94
C ILE A 42 4.22 -18.89 -9.94
N LYS A 43 5.00 -19.23 -8.91
CA LYS A 43 4.36 -19.96 -7.78
C LYS A 43 3.51 -18.95 -7.02
N HIS A 44 2.34 -18.69 -7.56
CA HIS A 44 1.38 -17.75 -7.01
C HIS A 44 0.95 -18.27 -5.64
N LEU A 45 1.24 -17.47 -4.62
CA LEU A 45 0.61 -17.65 -3.32
C LEU A 45 -0.78 -17.01 -3.37
N PRO A 46 -1.69 -17.40 -2.46
CA PRO A 46 -3.00 -16.79 -2.36
C PRO A 46 -2.93 -15.26 -2.41
N THR A 47 -3.78 -14.66 -3.24
CA THR A 47 -3.89 -13.21 -3.40
C THR A 47 -4.34 -12.58 -2.09
N ILE A 48 -3.73 -11.47 -1.72
CA ILE A 48 -4.17 -10.67 -0.59
C ILE A 48 -5.09 -9.58 -1.12
N GLN A 49 -6.30 -9.51 -0.57
CA GLN A 49 -7.18 -8.36 -0.69
C GLN A 49 -6.91 -7.39 0.46
N ILE A 50 -6.69 -6.13 0.13
CA ILE A 50 -6.46 -5.03 1.07
C ILE A 50 -7.50 -3.97 0.79
N ASP A 51 -8.40 -3.77 1.75
CA ASP A 51 -9.52 -2.84 1.64
C ASP A 51 -9.31 -1.67 2.60
N PHE A 52 -9.26 -0.46 2.04
CA PHE A 52 -9.35 0.79 2.78
C PHE A 52 -10.79 1.27 2.68
N ASP A 53 -11.59 1.06 3.73
CA ASP A 53 -13.00 1.50 3.78
C ASP A 53 -13.16 3.02 3.61
N PHE A 54 -12.11 3.76 3.94
CA PHE A 54 -11.99 5.19 3.72
C PHE A 54 -10.51 5.52 3.54
N TYR A 55 -10.18 6.34 2.55
CA TYR A 55 -8.83 6.79 2.28
C TYR A 55 -8.81 8.31 2.05
N VAL A 56 -7.67 8.95 2.28
CA VAL A 56 -7.48 10.39 2.06
C VAL A 56 -6.98 10.62 0.64
N SER A 57 -5.99 9.83 0.21
CA SER A 57 -5.42 9.89 -1.13
C SER A 57 -4.73 8.56 -1.44
N TYR A 58 -4.65 8.21 -2.73
CA TYR A 58 -3.73 7.19 -3.22
C TYR A 58 -3.04 7.66 -4.50
N SER A 59 -1.84 7.13 -4.75
CA SER A 59 -1.13 7.33 -6.01
C SER A 59 -0.52 6.03 -6.50
N VAL A 60 -0.38 5.93 -7.82
CA VAL A 60 0.34 4.86 -8.49
C VAL A 60 1.37 5.49 -9.41
N ILE A 61 2.63 5.11 -9.22
CA ILE A 61 3.71 5.45 -10.14
C ILE A 61 4.32 4.17 -10.68
N ASN A 62 4.88 4.24 -11.89
CA ASN A 62 5.72 3.17 -12.38
C ASN A 62 7.00 3.13 -11.54
N GLU A 63 7.41 1.93 -11.14
CA GLU A 63 8.53 1.65 -10.24
C GLU A 63 9.88 2.15 -10.75
N CYS A 64 10.05 2.27 -12.07
CA CYS A 64 11.27 2.82 -12.65
C CYS A 64 11.45 4.32 -12.33
N PHE A 65 10.40 4.99 -11.87
CA PHE A 65 10.40 6.40 -11.48
C PHE A 65 10.32 6.60 -9.96
N ASP A 66 10.40 5.51 -9.18
CA ASP A 66 10.49 5.62 -7.72
C ASP A 66 11.80 6.32 -7.33
N CYS A 67 11.70 7.26 -6.40
CA CYS A 67 12.84 8.00 -5.90
C CYS A 67 13.04 7.64 -4.44
N LEU A 68 14.02 6.78 -4.18
CA LEU A 68 14.44 6.47 -2.81
C LEU A 68 15.04 7.73 -2.19
N ASP A 69 14.38 8.22 -1.15
CA ASP A 69 14.81 9.38 -0.40
C ASP A 69 15.33 8.96 0.98
N GLU A 70 16.57 9.35 1.28
CA GLU A 70 17.27 9.01 2.53
C GLU A 70 16.63 9.67 3.76
N ASP A 71 15.85 10.75 3.58
CA ASP A 71 15.18 11.46 4.67
C ASP A 71 13.85 10.82 5.10
N GLU A 72 13.37 9.81 4.38
CA GLU A 72 12.13 9.10 4.67
C GLU A 72 12.34 8.00 5.72
N ILE A 73 11.35 7.87 6.60
CA ILE A 73 11.40 6.90 7.69
C ILE A 73 10.22 5.95 7.52
N SER A 74 10.52 4.70 7.14
CA SER A 74 9.55 3.63 7.01
C SER A 74 9.92 2.36 7.77
N LYS A 75 8.91 1.53 8.01
CA LYS A 75 9.04 0.16 8.53
C LYS A 75 8.49 -0.82 7.51
N GLY A 76 9.08 -2.02 7.44
CA GLY A 76 8.72 -3.07 6.49
C GLY A 76 9.60 -3.06 5.24
N LYS A 77 9.41 -4.06 4.36
CA LYS A 77 10.23 -4.25 3.15
C LYS A 77 9.52 -3.85 1.87
N VAL A 78 8.53 -4.64 1.47
CA VAL A 78 7.71 -4.41 0.26
C VAL A 78 6.30 -3.94 0.61
N PHE A 79 5.82 -4.27 1.81
CA PHE A 79 4.73 -3.57 2.48
C PHE A 79 5.36 -2.63 3.48
N ARG A 80 5.13 -1.32 3.33
CA ARG A 80 5.76 -0.31 4.17
C ARG A 80 4.73 0.57 4.84
N ILE A 81 5.06 1.03 6.05
CA ILE A 81 4.40 2.15 6.70
C ILE A 81 5.43 3.25 6.92
N TYR A 82 5.11 4.46 6.49
CA TYR A 82 5.94 5.63 6.70
C TYR A 82 5.46 6.44 7.90
N THR A 83 6.40 6.82 8.76
CA THR A 83 6.17 7.85 9.79
C THR A 83 6.60 9.23 9.30
N LYS A 84 7.42 9.30 8.25
CA LYS A 84 7.84 10.53 7.56
C LYS A 84 8.13 10.22 6.10
N SER A 85 7.51 10.97 5.18
CA SER A 85 7.72 10.85 3.73
C SER A 85 7.29 12.13 3.03
N LYS A 86 7.87 12.45 1.87
CA LYS A 86 7.49 13.64 1.08
C LYS A 86 6.03 13.58 0.65
N TYR A 87 5.54 12.41 0.29
CA TYR A 87 4.15 12.22 -0.10
C TYR A 87 3.19 12.52 1.07
N LEU A 88 3.48 12.00 2.26
CA LEU A 88 2.69 12.30 3.47
C LEU A 88 2.68 13.81 3.79
N ASP A 89 3.83 14.48 3.70
CA ASP A 89 3.93 15.92 3.97
C ASP A 89 3.14 16.73 2.91
N PHE A 90 3.23 16.34 1.64
CA PHE A 90 2.44 16.92 0.56
C PHE A 90 0.94 16.78 0.81
N ILE A 91 0.45 15.58 1.15
CA ILE A 91 -0.97 15.34 1.41
C ILE A 91 -1.43 16.16 2.62
N LYS A 92 -0.69 16.14 3.74
CA LYS A 92 -1.01 16.99 4.91
C LYS A 92 -1.11 18.48 4.57
N SER A 93 -0.25 18.98 3.68
CA SER A 93 -0.26 20.39 3.27
C SER A 93 -1.37 20.75 2.27
N SER A 94 -1.89 19.76 1.56
CA SER A 94 -2.84 19.95 0.44
C SER A 94 -4.27 19.56 0.77
N THR A 95 -4.51 18.86 1.88
CA THR A 95 -5.84 18.48 2.36
C THR A 95 -6.31 19.34 3.53
N LEU A 96 -7.63 19.53 3.64
CA LEU A 96 -8.24 20.19 4.79
C LEU A 96 -8.46 19.18 5.92
N GLU A 97 -8.32 19.65 7.16
CA GLU A 97 -8.72 18.87 8.33
C GLU A 97 -10.24 18.77 8.37
N ILE A 98 -10.76 17.56 8.54
CA ILE A 98 -12.19 17.36 8.84
C ILE A 98 -12.23 16.74 10.23
N GLU A 99 -12.41 17.59 11.25
CA GLU A 99 -12.29 17.25 12.67
C GLU A 99 -13.12 16.00 13.07
N ASP A 100 -14.29 15.81 12.46
CA ASP A 100 -15.21 14.70 12.75
C ASP A 100 -14.92 13.41 11.97
N ILE A 101 -14.04 13.44 10.96
CA ILE A 101 -13.74 12.27 10.10
C ILE A 101 -12.30 11.82 10.29
N CYS A 102 -11.35 12.73 10.13
CA CYS A 102 -9.94 12.45 10.32
C CYS A 102 -9.09 13.72 10.41
N LEU A 103 -8.25 13.76 11.44
CA LEU A 103 -7.22 14.78 11.61
C LEU A 103 -5.95 14.40 10.84
N PRO A 104 -5.22 15.35 10.22
CA PRO A 104 -3.95 15.07 9.55
C PRO A 104 -2.89 14.42 10.44
N THR A 105 -2.98 14.62 11.76
CA THR A 105 -2.12 13.94 12.74
C THR A 105 -2.28 12.42 12.72
N ASN A 106 -3.42 11.92 12.23
CA ASN A 106 -3.75 10.51 12.18
C ASN A 106 -3.48 9.90 10.79
N PHE A 107 -2.96 10.67 9.84
CA PHE A 107 -2.62 10.15 8.52
C PHE A 107 -1.47 9.15 8.63
N VAL A 108 -1.74 7.93 8.18
CA VAL A 108 -0.77 6.86 8.03
C VAL A 108 -0.53 6.65 6.55
N HIS A 109 0.74 6.66 6.16
CA HIS A 109 1.16 6.39 4.79
C HIS A 109 1.54 4.91 4.64
N TYR A 110 0.76 4.18 3.86
CA TYR A 110 1.00 2.80 3.45
C TYR A 110 1.58 2.79 2.04
N GLN A 111 2.69 2.06 1.83
CA GLN A 111 3.27 1.87 0.50
C GLN A 111 3.38 0.39 0.17
N PHE A 112 3.10 0.07 -1.09
CA PHE A 112 3.21 -1.26 -1.69
C PHE A 112 4.21 -1.22 -2.83
N CYS A 113 5.43 -1.72 -2.60
CA CYS A 113 6.50 -1.77 -3.59
C CYS A 113 6.31 -3.00 -4.49
N CYS A 114 5.40 -2.90 -5.45
CA CYS A 114 5.12 -3.95 -6.41
C CYS A 114 6.18 -3.99 -7.52
N LEU A 115 6.26 -5.12 -8.23
CA LEU A 115 7.23 -5.31 -9.32
C LEU A 115 7.19 -4.25 -10.41
N ASN A 116 6.00 -3.74 -10.74
CA ASN A 116 5.80 -2.78 -11.84
C ASN A 116 5.13 -1.47 -11.37
N HIS A 117 4.91 -1.32 -10.06
CA HIS A 117 4.16 -0.19 -9.51
C HIS A 117 4.63 0.11 -8.08
N ILE A 118 4.78 1.39 -7.76
CA ILE A 118 4.73 1.84 -6.37
C ILE A 118 3.34 2.40 -6.13
N ILE A 119 2.68 1.87 -5.11
CA ILE A 119 1.33 2.31 -4.73
C ILE A 119 1.44 2.91 -3.34
N ASP A 120 1.09 4.18 -3.22
CA ASP A 120 1.03 4.89 -1.95
C ASP A 120 -0.44 5.13 -1.59
N VAL A 121 -0.80 4.90 -0.34
CA VAL A 121 -2.14 5.12 0.19
C VAL A 121 -2.03 5.87 1.53
N ILE A 122 -2.66 7.03 1.62
CA ILE A 122 -2.84 7.73 2.89
C ILE A 122 -4.21 7.39 3.44
N SER A 123 -4.24 6.84 4.65
CA SER A 123 -5.47 6.52 5.36
C SER A 123 -5.33 6.82 6.86
N CYS A 124 -6.48 7.05 7.50
CA CYS A 124 -6.56 7.27 8.94
C CYS A 124 -6.82 5.99 9.71
N ASN A 125 -7.41 5.01 9.02
CA ASN A 125 -7.74 3.69 9.55
C ASN A 125 -6.84 2.65 8.90
N ALA A 126 -6.48 1.63 9.68
CA ALA A 126 -5.78 0.47 9.13
C ALA A 126 -6.66 -0.25 8.10
N PRO A 127 -6.09 -0.76 6.99
CA PRO A 127 -6.86 -1.49 6.01
C PRO A 127 -7.29 -2.86 6.57
N LYS A 128 -8.41 -3.37 6.07
CA LYS A 128 -8.83 -4.75 6.26
C LYS A 128 -8.08 -5.66 5.30
N ILE A 129 -7.51 -6.74 5.82
CA ILE A 129 -6.68 -7.66 5.03
C ILE A 129 -7.32 -9.04 5.02
N THR A 130 -7.57 -9.57 3.83
CA THR A 130 -8.14 -10.90 3.61
C THR A 130 -7.29 -11.68 2.63
N GLU A 131 -6.92 -12.91 2.98
CA GLU A 131 -6.30 -13.84 2.03
C GLU A 131 -7.41 -14.55 1.25
N LEU A 132 -7.37 -14.43 -0.08
CA LEU A 132 -8.34 -15.07 -0.96
C LEU A 132 -7.88 -16.50 -1.23
N THR A 133 -8.60 -17.47 -0.69
CA THR A 133 -8.46 -18.88 -1.05
C THR A 133 -9.36 -19.19 -2.23
N ASP A 134 -8.82 -19.88 -3.24
CA ASP A 134 -9.58 -20.47 -4.34
C ASP A 134 -10.67 -21.46 -3.86
#